data_AF-A0A9E0YHK9-F1
#
_entry.id   AF-A0A9E0YHK9-F1
#
_cell.length_a   1.000
_cell.length_b   1.000
_cell.length_c   1.000
_cell.angle_alpha   90.00
_cell.angle_beta   90.00
_cell.angle_gamma   90.00
#
_symmetry.space_group_name_H-M   'P 1'
#
loop_
_entity.id
_entity.type
_entity.pdbx_description
1 polymer ?
#
loop_
_entity_poly.entity_id
_entity_poly.type
_entity_poly.pdbx_seq_one_letter_code
_entity_poly.pdbx_strand_id
1 'polypeptide(L)'
;MIRTLLKYLAVLVIFCVIAGLSAFFTLSFIIKSGDAVVVPELEGKNAIAALEMLTDLGLNTKVKDLEYSDDIPRNHIMHQNPSAGEEIKKNRDVSVVISKGARTVTLPDLKGQQADRAEIILEDNGLDTGNISRTHSRRVAKDAVIAQSPAAGKTIRRATPVHLLVSSGPRPESFKMPDLKGDFLDEAMLAIEKHRMRLEDIKYLHDPAKPENAVLGQAPPAGYRVEEGKKVRLMVNRKPGARQRDAEENRVLFSYRVAPGFLKQHIRLEMNCFGTQLTIYDGLMKPDTLLWAVIPQHVRGAVFLYRNDELVKSEIYH
;
A
#
# COMPACT_ATOMS: atom_id res chain seq x y z
N MET A 1 -78.97 -36.65 -61.77
CA MET A 1 -78.06 -36.89 -60.61
C MET A 1 -77.03 -35.79 -60.37
N ILE A 2 -76.29 -35.31 -61.38
CA ILE A 2 -75.20 -34.31 -61.17
C ILE A 2 -75.72 -32.94 -60.68
N ARG A 3 -76.83 -32.43 -61.23
CA ARG A 3 -77.42 -31.13 -60.81
C ARG A 3 -77.94 -31.11 -59.36
N THR A 4 -78.42 -32.23 -58.84
CA THR A 4 -78.86 -32.34 -57.44
C THR A 4 -77.66 -32.45 -56.50
N LEU A 5 -76.62 -33.20 -56.89
CA LEU A 5 -75.35 -33.29 -56.15
C LEU A 5 -74.65 -31.91 -56.01
N LEU A 6 -74.62 -31.13 -57.09
CA LEU A 6 -74.03 -29.77 -57.11
C LEU A 6 -74.76 -28.81 -56.15
N LYS A 7 -76.08 -28.96 -56.01
CA LYS A 7 -76.89 -28.16 -55.07
C LYS A 7 -76.59 -28.50 -53.61
N TYR A 8 -76.46 -29.79 -53.27
CA TYR A 8 -76.09 -30.20 -51.92
C TYR A 8 -74.66 -29.78 -51.56
N LEU A 9 -73.72 -29.83 -52.52
CA LEU A 9 -72.36 -29.34 -52.32
C LEU A 9 -72.34 -27.82 -52.09
N ALA A 10 -73.10 -27.04 -52.86
CA ALA A 10 -73.21 -25.59 -52.66
C ALA A 10 -73.80 -25.25 -51.27
N VAL A 11 -74.82 -25.97 -50.82
CA VAL A 11 -75.40 -25.80 -49.48
C VAL A 11 -74.40 -26.16 -48.39
N LEU A 12 -73.62 -27.23 -48.56
CA LEU A 12 -72.56 -27.62 -47.62
C LEU A 12 -71.48 -26.54 -47.50
N VAL A 13 -71.03 -25.98 -48.64
CA VAL A 13 -70.03 -24.91 -48.65
C VAL A 13 -70.58 -23.66 -47.96
N ILE A 14 -71.83 -23.26 -48.25
CA ILE A 14 -72.48 -22.13 -47.57
C ILE A 14 -72.59 -22.40 -46.07
N PHE A 15 -72.96 -23.60 -45.66
CA PHE A 15 -73.04 -23.99 -44.25
C PHE A 15 -71.66 -23.90 -43.57
N CYS A 16 -70.60 -24.41 -44.20
CA CYS A 16 -69.23 -24.29 -43.67
C CYS A 16 -68.76 -22.84 -43.57
N VAL A 17 -69.12 -21.98 -44.53
CA VAL A 17 -68.81 -20.54 -44.49
C VAL A 17 -69.56 -19.86 -43.35
N ILE A 18 -70.85 -20.13 -43.18
CA ILE A 18 -71.66 -19.57 -42.08
C ILE A 18 -71.16 -20.07 -40.72
N ALA A 19 -70.85 -21.37 -40.61
CA ALA A 19 -70.30 -21.95 -39.38
C ALA A 19 -68.91 -21.36 -39.07
N GLY A 20 -68.05 -21.19 -40.08
CA GLY A 20 -66.74 -20.56 -39.94
C GLY A 20 -66.83 -19.09 -39.53
N LEU A 21 -67.74 -18.33 -40.14
CA LEU A 21 -68.01 -16.93 -39.76
C LEU A 21 -68.63 -16.85 -38.37
N SER A 22 -69.57 -17.71 -38.02
CA SER A 22 -70.16 -17.77 -36.67
C SER A 22 -69.12 -18.11 -35.61
N ALA A 23 -68.26 -19.10 -35.86
CA ALA A 23 -67.14 -19.44 -34.99
C ALA A 23 -66.15 -18.27 -34.86
N PHE A 24 -65.83 -17.59 -35.96
CA PHE A 24 -64.96 -16.42 -35.95
C PHE A 24 -65.57 -15.25 -35.17
N PHE A 25 -66.85 -14.94 -35.40
CA PHE A 25 -67.56 -13.86 -34.71
C PHE A 25 -67.76 -14.16 -33.23
N THR A 26 -68.12 -15.39 -32.86
CA THR A 26 -68.25 -15.80 -31.46
C THR A 26 -66.91 -15.76 -30.74
N LEU A 27 -65.84 -16.28 -31.35
CA LEU A 27 -64.49 -16.22 -30.78
C LEU A 27 -63.98 -14.78 -30.67
N SER A 28 -64.19 -13.95 -31.69
CA SER A 28 -63.82 -12.53 -31.70
C SER A 28 -64.61 -11.74 -30.65
N PHE A 29 -65.91 -12.00 -30.50
CA PHE A 29 -66.75 -11.37 -29.50
C PHE A 29 -66.32 -11.76 -28.09
N ILE A 30 -66.10 -13.05 -27.80
CA ILE A 30 -65.59 -13.54 -26.49
C ILE A 30 -64.20 -12.97 -26.17
N ILE A 31 -63.34 -12.79 -27.18
CA ILE A 31 -62.02 -12.19 -26.96
C ILE A 31 -62.15 -10.68 -26.69
N LYS A 32 -63.13 -9.97 -27.25
CA LYS A 32 -63.32 -8.53 -27.03
C LYS A 32 -64.23 -8.14 -25.86
N SER A 33 -65.09 -9.04 -25.36
CA SER A 33 -66.12 -8.73 -24.36
C SER A 33 -65.68 -8.93 -22.89
N GLY A 34 -64.38 -9.00 -22.61
CA GLY A 34 -63.88 -9.05 -21.24
C GLY A 34 -63.62 -7.64 -20.69
N ASP A 35 -63.85 -7.44 -19.38
CA ASP A 35 -63.47 -6.22 -18.67
C ASP A 35 -61.96 -5.95 -18.84
N ALA A 36 -61.64 -4.96 -19.68
CA ALA A 36 -60.29 -4.46 -19.84
C ALA A 36 -59.96 -3.48 -18.72
N VAL A 37 -58.71 -3.50 -18.27
CA VAL A 37 -58.16 -2.65 -17.22
C VAL A 37 -56.83 -2.10 -17.71
N VAL A 38 -56.59 -0.82 -17.46
CA VAL A 38 -55.35 -0.14 -17.80
C VAL A 38 -54.28 -0.51 -16.79
N VAL A 39 -53.14 -0.99 -17.27
CA VAL A 39 -52.00 -1.33 -16.42
C VAL A 39 -51.42 -0.04 -15.82
N PRO A 40 -51.31 0.06 -14.49
CA PRO A 40 -50.75 1.24 -13.84
C PRO A 40 -49.23 1.32 -14.02
N GLU A 41 -48.66 2.50 -13.74
CA GLU A 41 -47.21 2.70 -13.62
C GLU A 41 -46.71 2.10 -12.30
N LEU A 42 -45.88 1.06 -12.40
CA LEU A 42 -45.29 0.33 -11.30
C LEU A 42 -43.77 0.58 -11.19
N GLU A 43 -43.09 0.98 -12.26
CA GLU A 43 -41.64 1.19 -12.21
C GLU A 43 -41.27 2.25 -11.17
N GLY A 44 -40.21 1.96 -10.40
CA GLY A 44 -39.77 2.79 -9.29
C GLY A 44 -40.69 2.76 -8.06
N LYS A 45 -41.79 2.01 -8.06
CA LYS A 45 -42.63 1.83 -6.86
C LYS A 45 -42.19 0.66 -6.01
N ASN A 46 -42.52 0.71 -4.72
CA ASN A 46 -42.32 -0.40 -3.80
C ASN A 46 -43.14 -1.62 -4.24
N ALA A 47 -42.56 -2.82 -4.18
CA ALA A 47 -43.22 -4.05 -4.61
C ALA A 47 -44.55 -4.34 -3.87
N ILE A 48 -44.67 -3.94 -2.60
CA ILE A 48 -45.91 -4.10 -1.82
C ILE A 48 -47.00 -3.17 -2.35
N ALA A 49 -46.67 -1.89 -2.58
CA ALA A 49 -47.61 -0.93 -3.16
C ALA A 49 -48.01 -1.31 -4.59
N ALA A 50 -47.08 -1.86 -5.37
CA ALA A 50 -47.36 -2.39 -6.71
C ALA A 50 -48.35 -3.56 -6.66
N LEU A 51 -48.17 -4.48 -5.71
CA LEU A 51 -49.09 -5.60 -5.50
C LEU A 51 -50.50 -5.12 -5.12
N GLU A 52 -50.61 -4.15 -4.22
CA GLU A 52 -51.90 -3.56 -3.82
C GLU A 52 -52.63 -2.94 -5.01
N MET A 53 -51.96 -2.07 -5.80
CA MET A 53 -52.58 -1.47 -6.98
C MET A 53 -53.03 -2.50 -8.02
N LEU A 54 -52.23 -3.54 -8.26
CA LEU A 54 -52.62 -4.60 -9.18
C LEU A 54 -53.81 -5.42 -8.66
N THR A 55 -53.83 -5.71 -7.36
CA THR A 55 -54.92 -6.46 -6.71
C THR A 55 -56.23 -5.68 -6.76
N ASP A 56 -56.20 -4.37 -6.50
CA ASP A 56 -57.37 -3.48 -6.57
C ASP A 56 -57.96 -3.41 -7.98
N LEU A 57 -57.11 -3.57 -9.00
CA LEU A 57 -57.47 -3.62 -10.40
C LEU A 57 -57.89 -5.03 -10.89
N GLY A 58 -57.84 -6.04 -10.01
CA GLY A 58 -58.13 -7.43 -10.36
C GLY A 58 -57.09 -8.04 -11.30
N LEU A 59 -55.84 -7.59 -11.23
CA LEU A 59 -54.69 -8.10 -11.97
C LEU A 59 -53.81 -8.93 -11.03
N ASN A 60 -53.11 -9.91 -11.60
CA ASN A 60 -52.20 -10.77 -10.84
C ASN A 60 -50.77 -10.26 -10.98
N THR A 61 -49.99 -10.29 -9.90
CA THR A 61 -48.57 -9.95 -9.94
C THR A 61 -47.73 -11.21 -10.12
N LYS A 62 -46.80 -11.21 -11.09
CA LYS A 62 -45.85 -12.30 -11.30
C LYS A 62 -44.42 -11.78 -11.24
N VAL A 63 -43.66 -12.19 -10.23
CA VAL A 63 -42.23 -11.84 -10.16
C VAL A 63 -41.47 -12.70 -11.16
N LYS A 64 -40.89 -12.05 -12.19
CA LYS A 64 -40.14 -12.73 -13.24
C LYS A 64 -38.69 -12.95 -12.82
N ASP A 65 -38.05 -11.92 -12.27
CA ASP A 65 -36.65 -11.99 -11.82
C ASP A 65 -36.35 -10.96 -10.72
N LEU A 66 -35.17 -11.10 -10.11
CA LEU A 66 -34.60 -10.22 -9.11
C LEU A 66 -33.19 -9.79 -9.57
N GLU A 67 -33.03 -8.53 -9.93
CA GLU A 67 -31.79 -8.00 -10.51
C GLU A 67 -31.12 -6.97 -9.59
N TYR A 68 -29.79 -6.82 -9.68
CA TYR A 68 -29.09 -5.77 -8.94
C TYR A 68 -29.19 -4.44 -9.71
N SER A 69 -29.45 -3.36 -8.98
CA SER A 69 -29.50 -2.01 -9.56
C SER A 69 -28.84 -1.03 -8.59
N ASP A 70 -28.02 -0.14 -9.12
CA ASP A 70 -27.41 0.92 -8.33
C ASP A 70 -28.35 2.10 -8.08
N ASP A 71 -29.30 2.33 -8.99
CA ASP A 71 -30.20 3.47 -8.95
C ASP A 71 -31.52 3.15 -8.24
N ILE A 72 -31.98 1.89 -8.34
CA ILE A 72 -33.29 1.47 -7.84
C ILE A 72 -33.14 0.80 -6.46
N PRO A 73 -33.79 1.33 -5.40
CA PRO A 73 -33.70 0.74 -4.07
C PRO A 73 -34.17 -0.70 -4.03
N ARG A 74 -33.69 -1.46 -3.05
CA ARG A 74 -34.14 -2.84 -2.82
C ARG A 74 -35.66 -2.90 -2.69
N ASN A 75 -36.26 -3.96 -3.22
CA ASN A 75 -37.71 -4.22 -3.24
C ASN A 75 -38.55 -3.19 -4.03
N HIS A 76 -37.95 -2.47 -4.96
CA HIS A 76 -38.69 -1.63 -5.91
C HIS A 76 -38.73 -2.28 -7.29
N ILE A 77 -39.78 -2.00 -8.05
CA ILE A 77 -39.97 -2.53 -9.40
C ILE A 77 -38.97 -1.83 -10.34
N MET A 78 -38.17 -2.62 -11.05
CA MET A 78 -37.24 -2.13 -12.06
C MET A 78 -37.90 -2.07 -13.43
N HIS A 79 -38.60 -3.15 -13.79
CA HIS A 79 -39.26 -3.29 -15.05
C HIS A 79 -40.62 -3.94 -14.86
N GLN A 80 -41.59 -3.52 -15.64
CA GLN A 80 -42.89 -4.17 -15.75
C GLN A 80 -43.16 -4.61 -17.18
N ASN A 81 -43.98 -5.64 -17.31
CA ASN A 81 -44.56 -6.05 -18.58
C ASN A 81 -45.91 -6.72 -18.31
N PRO A 82 -47.02 -6.23 -18.87
CA PRO A 82 -47.16 -5.17 -19.90
C PRO A 82 -46.75 -3.75 -19.43
N SER A 83 -46.48 -2.85 -20.37
CA SER A 83 -46.05 -1.48 -20.09
C SER A 83 -47.20 -0.67 -19.48
N ALA A 84 -46.88 0.40 -18.76
CA ALA A 84 -47.88 1.28 -18.19
C ALA A 84 -48.78 1.90 -19.29
N GLY A 85 -50.08 1.99 -19.01
CA GLY A 85 -51.07 2.48 -19.95
C GLY A 85 -51.60 1.44 -20.94
N GLU A 86 -51.03 0.24 -21.01
CA GLU A 86 -51.58 -0.85 -21.83
C GLU A 86 -52.89 -1.39 -21.25
N GLU A 87 -53.84 -1.76 -22.11
CA GLU A 87 -55.10 -2.38 -21.69
C GLU A 87 -54.99 -3.90 -21.72
N ILE A 88 -55.21 -4.53 -20.56
CA ILE A 88 -55.27 -5.99 -20.44
C ILE A 88 -56.55 -6.42 -19.74
N LYS A 89 -56.97 -7.66 -19.99
CA LYS A 89 -58.13 -8.24 -19.31
C LYS A 89 -57.87 -8.41 -17.82
N LYS A 90 -58.93 -8.32 -17.00
CA LYS A 90 -58.89 -8.78 -15.60
C LYS A 90 -58.36 -10.22 -15.48
N ASN A 91 -57.76 -10.52 -14.34
CA ASN A 91 -57.11 -11.78 -13.96
C ASN A 91 -55.89 -12.15 -14.83
N ARG A 92 -55.32 -11.18 -15.56
CA ARG A 92 -54.07 -11.36 -16.29
C ARG A 92 -52.88 -11.03 -15.39
N ASP A 93 -51.77 -11.70 -15.69
CA ASP A 93 -50.52 -11.51 -14.98
C ASP A 93 -49.78 -10.27 -15.53
N VAL A 94 -49.37 -9.39 -14.62
CA VAL A 94 -48.35 -8.36 -14.86
C VAL A 94 -47.05 -8.89 -14.31
N SER A 95 -46.09 -9.12 -15.20
CA SER A 95 -44.76 -9.58 -14.85
C SER A 95 -43.87 -8.42 -14.42
N VAL A 96 -43.15 -8.59 -13.32
CA VAL A 96 -42.28 -7.55 -12.76
C VAL A 96 -40.88 -8.08 -12.46
N VAL A 97 -39.87 -7.23 -12.68
CA VAL A 97 -38.49 -7.46 -12.22
C VAL A 97 -38.26 -6.57 -11.02
N ILE A 98 -37.78 -7.13 -9.91
CA ILE A 98 -37.61 -6.41 -8.64
C ILE A 98 -36.12 -6.18 -8.37
N SER A 99 -35.78 -4.98 -7.90
CA SER A 99 -34.41 -4.64 -7.53
C SER A 99 -33.99 -5.34 -6.23
N LYS A 100 -32.82 -5.99 -6.27
CA LYS A 100 -32.04 -6.47 -5.12
C LYS A 100 -31.28 -5.33 -4.42
N GLY A 101 -31.34 -4.11 -4.96
CA GLY A 101 -30.52 -2.97 -4.58
C GLY A 101 -29.11 -3.08 -5.16
N ALA A 102 -28.24 -2.21 -4.65
CA ALA A 102 -26.84 -2.15 -5.06
C ALA A 102 -26.10 -3.46 -4.74
N ARG A 103 -25.10 -3.80 -5.55
CA ARG A 103 -24.14 -4.86 -5.17
C ARG A 103 -23.31 -4.37 -3.99
N THR A 104 -23.40 -5.08 -2.87
CA THR A 104 -22.68 -4.74 -1.64
C THR A 104 -21.69 -5.83 -1.27
N VAL A 105 -20.67 -5.44 -0.51
CA VAL A 105 -19.65 -6.32 0.06
C VAL A 105 -19.40 -5.93 1.51
N THR A 106 -19.07 -6.91 2.34
CA THR A 106 -18.68 -6.65 3.74
C THR A 106 -17.22 -6.26 3.75
N LEU A 107 -16.92 -5.07 4.28
CA LEU A 107 -15.57 -4.54 4.29
C LEU A 107 -14.64 -5.38 5.20
N PRO A 108 -13.58 -6.02 4.67
CA PRO A 108 -12.62 -6.76 5.49
C PRO A 108 -11.88 -5.88 6.52
N ASP A 109 -11.34 -6.53 7.56
CA ASP A 109 -10.42 -5.89 8.50
C ASP A 109 -8.99 -5.97 7.96
N LEU A 110 -8.45 -4.81 7.62
CA LEU A 110 -7.11 -4.62 7.06
C LEU A 110 -6.11 -4.20 8.14
N LYS A 111 -6.55 -3.99 9.38
CA LYS A 111 -5.68 -3.51 10.46
C LYS A 111 -4.54 -4.51 10.72
N GLY A 112 -3.32 -4.00 10.75
CA GLY A 112 -2.11 -4.79 10.94
C GLY A 112 -1.60 -5.50 9.68
N GLN A 113 -2.35 -5.51 8.58
CA GLN A 113 -1.87 -6.01 7.29
C GLN A 113 -0.85 -5.04 6.70
N GLN A 114 0.06 -5.55 5.86
CA GLN A 114 0.91 -4.71 5.03
C GLN A 114 0.07 -3.95 4.00
N ALA A 115 0.42 -2.69 3.73
CA ALA A 115 -0.31 -1.83 2.78
C ALA A 115 -0.53 -2.52 1.43
N ASP A 116 0.53 -3.08 0.83
CA ASP A 116 0.47 -3.77 -0.45
C ASP A 116 -0.49 -4.97 -0.42
N ARG A 117 -0.51 -5.71 0.70
CA ARG A 117 -1.45 -6.83 0.89
C ARG A 117 -2.89 -6.34 1.09
N ALA A 118 -3.06 -5.22 1.78
CA ALA A 118 -4.37 -4.62 2.00
C ALA A 118 -5.00 -4.15 0.68
N GLU A 119 -4.20 -3.60 -0.24
CA GLU A 119 -4.63 -3.22 -1.59
C GLU A 119 -5.14 -4.42 -2.38
N ILE A 120 -4.40 -5.53 -2.39
CA ILE A 120 -4.83 -6.79 -3.05
C ILE A 120 -6.16 -7.29 -2.46
N ILE A 121 -6.29 -7.29 -1.13
CA ILE A 121 -7.53 -7.71 -0.46
C ILE A 121 -8.71 -6.81 -0.87
N LEU A 122 -8.50 -5.50 -1.04
CA LEU A 122 -9.55 -4.59 -1.50
C LEU A 122 -9.97 -4.92 -2.94
N GLU A 123 -9.01 -5.10 -3.83
CA GLU A 123 -9.24 -5.42 -5.25
C GLU A 123 -10.00 -6.75 -5.40
N ASP A 124 -9.60 -7.80 -4.67
CA ASP A 124 -10.25 -9.12 -4.66
C ASP A 124 -11.73 -9.04 -4.22
N ASN A 125 -12.07 -8.05 -3.38
CA ASN A 125 -13.44 -7.80 -2.93
C ASN A 125 -14.21 -6.85 -3.87
N GLY A 126 -13.60 -6.37 -4.95
CA GLY A 126 -14.15 -5.36 -5.85
C GLY A 126 -14.40 -4.02 -5.14
N LEU A 127 -13.48 -3.63 -4.27
CA LEU A 127 -13.41 -2.34 -3.61
C LEU A 127 -12.24 -1.55 -4.17
N ASP A 128 -12.38 -0.22 -4.15
CA ASP A 128 -11.34 0.66 -4.67
C ASP A 128 -10.40 1.09 -3.55
N THR A 129 -9.11 1.19 -3.86
CA THR A 129 -8.14 1.78 -2.95
C THR A 129 -8.30 3.30 -2.97
N GLY A 130 -8.65 3.90 -1.83
CA GLY A 130 -8.72 5.34 -1.67
C GLY A 130 -7.38 5.95 -1.26
N ASN A 131 -7.42 7.17 -0.71
CA ASN A 131 -6.23 7.84 -0.17
C ASN A 131 -5.50 7.01 0.90
N ILE A 132 -4.18 6.92 0.75
CA ILE A 132 -3.27 6.32 1.73
C ILE A 132 -2.53 7.44 2.47
N SER A 133 -2.89 7.65 3.74
CA SER A 133 -2.18 8.56 4.63
C SER A 133 -1.12 7.81 5.44
N ARG A 134 -0.02 8.46 5.77
CA ARG A 134 1.07 7.86 6.56
C ARG A 134 1.32 8.61 7.87
N THR A 135 1.54 7.88 8.97
CA THR A 135 1.91 8.47 10.26
C THR A 135 2.87 7.59 11.05
N HIS A 136 3.66 8.18 11.94
CA HIS A 136 4.58 7.42 12.79
C HIS A 136 3.83 6.66 13.89
N SER A 137 4.19 5.40 14.10
CA SER A 137 3.69 4.57 15.18
C SER A 137 4.80 3.70 15.75
N ARG A 138 4.90 3.64 17.09
CA ARG A 138 5.79 2.69 17.78
C ARG A 138 5.13 1.33 18.00
N ARG A 139 3.81 1.24 17.81
CA ARG A 139 3.00 0.03 18.10
C ARG A 139 2.69 -0.79 16.86
N VAL A 140 2.75 -0.19 15.68
CA VAL A 140 2.42 -0.82 14.40
C VAL A 140 3.70 -0.86 13.58
N ALA A 141 3.97 -2.00 12.95
CA ALA A 141 5.15 -2.20 12.10
C ALA A 141 5.13 -1.22 10.93
N LYS A 142 6.32 -0.84 10.45
CA LYS A 142 6.45 0.02 9.26
C LYS A 142 5.72 -0.62 8.07
N ASP A 143 5.03 0.22 7.32
CA ASP A 143 4.22 -0.10 6.14
C ASP A 143 2.93 -0.93 6.42
N ALA A 144 2.64 -1.23 7.70
CA ALA A 144 1.38 -1.86 8.08
C ALA A 144 0.25 -0.84 8.34
N VAL A 145 -0.99 -1.25 8.07
CA VAL A 145 -2.21 -0.47 8.25
C VAL A 145 -2.52 -0.29 9.73
N ILE A 146 -2.63 0.96 10.16
CA ILE A 146 -3.04 1.39 11.50
C ILE A 146 -4.57 1.44 11.60
N ALA A 147 -5.21 2.02 10.59
CA ALA A 147 -6.66 2.21 10.54
C ALA A 147 -7.14 2.27 9.08
N GLN A 148 -8.43 2.01 8.90
CA GLN A 148 -9.12 2.11 7.62
C GLN A 148 -10.41 2.94 7.77
N SER A 149 -10.85 3.54 6.67
CA SER A 149 -12.15 4.22 6.57
C SER A 149 -12.78 3.90 5.22
N PRO A 150 -13.99 3.33 5.16
CA PRO A 150 -14.89 2.99 6.26
C PRO A 150 -14.35 1.92 7.23
N ALA A 151 -14.97 1.79 8.41
CA ALA A 151 -14.57 0.80 9.41
C ALA A 151 -14.90 -0.64 8.96
N ALA A 152 -14.07 -1.60 9.35
CA ALA A 152 -14.25 -3.02 9.05
C ALA A 152 -15.63 -3.55 9.50
N GLY A 153 -16.13 -4.56 8.80
CA GLY A 153 -17.44 -5.18 9.05
C GLY A 153 -18.64 -4.38 8.52
N LYS A 154 -18.44 -3.15 8.02
CA LYS A 154 -19.51 -2.41 7.35
C LYS A 154 -19.84 -3.02 5.98
N THR A 155 -21.12 -3.15 5.71
CA THR A 155 -21.62 -3.44 4.36
C THR A 155 -21.58 -2.17 3.52
N ILE A 156 -20.77 -2.17 2.47
CA ILE A 156 -20.57 -1.03 1.57
C ILE A 156 -20.82 -1.47 0.12
N ARG A 157 -21.04 -0.50 -0.77
CA ARG A 157 -21.23 -0.78 -2.19
C ARG A 157 -19.91 -1.21 -2.81
N ARG A 158 -19.94 -2.04 -3.86
CA ARG A 158 -18.74 -2.30 -4.66
C ARG A 158 -18.22 -1.00 -5.27
N ALA A 159 -16.92 -0.96 -5.60
CA ALA A 159 -16.22 0.25 -6.06
C ALA A 159 -16.30 1.44 -5.08
N THR A 160 -16.62 1.20 -3.79
CA THR A 160 -16.49 2.25 -2.78
C THR A 160 -15.01 2.38 -2.41
N PRO A 161 -14.43 3.60 -2.43
CA PRO A 161 -13.04 3.80 -2.04
C PRO A 161 -12.84 3.59 -0.54
N VAL A 162 -11.80 2.84 -0.17
CA VAL A 162 -11.38 2.60 1.21
C VAL A 162 -10.06 3.31 1.47
N HIS A 163 -10.08 4.28 2.38
CA HIS A 163 -8.90 5.03 2.80
C HIS A 163 -8.12 4.26 3.87
N LEU A 164 -6.80 4.31 3.77
CA LEU A 164 -5.90 3.63 4.70
C LEU A 164 -5.01 4.64 5.43
N LEU A 165 -4.82 4.43 6.72
CA LEU A 165 -3.78 5.07 7.52
C LEU A 165 -2.69 4.04 7.75
N VAL A 166 -1.50 4.26 7.21
CA VAL A 166 -0.37 3.33 7.23
C VAL A 166 0.74 3.84 8.15
N SER A 167 1.46 2.93 8.78
CA SER A 167 2.56 3.29 9.66
C SER A 167 3.85 3.61 8.89
N SER A 168 4.48 4.74 9.20
CA SER A 168 5.85 5.05 8.79
C SER A 168 6.90 4.45 9.73
N GLY A 169 6.51 3.56 10.66
CA GLY A 169 7.36 3.08 11.74
C GLY A 169 7.49 4.09 12.89
N PRO A 170 8.38 3.82 13.88
CA PRO A 170 8.56 4.71 15.02
C PRO A 170 9.04 6.09 14.56
N ARG A 171 8.67 7.13 15.32
CA ARG A 171 9.20 8.47 15.07
C ARG A 171 10.70 8.46 15.38
N PRO A 172 11.58 8.93 14.47
CA PRO A 172 13.00 9.03 14.76
C PRO A 172 13.25 9.83 16.04
N GLU A 173 14.22 9.38 16.83
CA GLU A 173 14.69 10.19 17.95
C GLU A 173 15.36 11.45 17.41
N SER A 174 15.19 12.54 18.14
CA SER A 174 15.77 13.82 17.79
C SER A 174 16.43 14.43 19.01
N PHE A 175 17.60 15.00 18.81
CA PHE A 175 18.41 15.61 19.85
C PHE A 175 18.95 16.95 19.35
N LYS A 176 19.55 17.72 20.26
CA LYS A 176 20.23 18.97 19.91
C LYS A 176 21.62 18.63 19.41
N MET A 177 22.03 19.28 18.33
CA MET A 177 23.35 19.15 17.76
C MET A 177 24.39 19.57 18.82
N PRO A 178 25.32 18.68 19.21
CA PRO A 178 26.39 19.04 20.13
C PRO A 178 27.27 20.14 19.52
N ASP A 179 27.92 20.92 20.37
CA ASP A 179 29.00 21.80 19.94
C ASP A 179 30.28 20.98 19.87
N LEU A 180 30.77 20.77 18.65
CA LEU A 180 31.99 20.03 18.33
C LEU A 180 33.13 21.00 18.01
N LYS A 181 32.88 22.31 18.02
CA LYS A 181 33.90 23.31 17.66
C LYS A 181 34.93 23.43 18.77
N GLY A 182 36.20 23.25 18.42
CA GLY A 182 37.32 23.25 19.36
C GLY A 182 37.76 21.85 19.78
N ASP A 183 36.88 20.85 19.68
CA ASP A 183 37.22 19.45 19.93
C ASP A 183 38.23 18.94 18.89
N PHE A 184 38.98 17.90 19.25
CA PHE A 184 39.78 17.17 18.28
C PHE A 184 38.90 16.26 17.42
N LEU A 185 39.36 15.96 16.20
CA LEU A 185 38.57 15.17 15.22
C LEU A 185 38.10 13.82 15.77
N ASP A 186 38.93 13.12 16.55
CA ASP A 186 38.60 11.85 17.21
C ASP A 186 37.48 11.99 18.26
N GLU A 187 37.52 13.04 19.09
CA GLU A 187 36.45 13.35 20.06
C GLU A 187 35.14 13.71 19.35
N ALA A 188 35.23 14.54 18.31
CA ALA A 188 34.08 14.92 17.50
C ALA A 188 33.44 13.72 16.78
N MET A 189 34.26 12.79 16.29
CA MET A 189 33.80 11.53 15.70
C MET A 189 33.08 10.65 16.72
N LEU A 190 33.62 10.52 17.94
CA LEU A 190 32.98 9.79 19.02
C LEU A 190 31.63 10.41 19.40
N ALA A 191 31.55 11.75 19.44
CA ALA A 191 30.29 12.46 19.70
C ALA A 191 29.24 12.25 18.59
N ILE A 192 29.67 12.21 17.33
CA ILE A 192 28.82 11.88 16.18
C ILE A 192 28.27 10.46 16.30
N GLU A 193 29.13 9.49 16.58
CA GLU A 193 28.73 8.07 16.73
C GLU A 193 27.82 7.84 17.93
N LYS A 194 28.14 8.43 19.08
CA LYS A 194 27.36 8.33 20.32
C LYS A 194 25.92 8.80 20.13
N HIS A 195 25.72 9.85 19.34
CA HIS A 195 24.38 10.36 19.01
C HIS A 195 23.81 9.74 17.73
N ARG A 196 24.42 8.67 17.22
CA ARG A 196 23.99 7.93 16.02
C ARG A 196 23.82 8.82 14.79
N MET A 197 24.61 9.89 14.70
CA MET A 197 24.74 10.73 13.51
C MET A 197 25.69 10.04 12.51
N ARG A 198 25.69 10.53 11.27
CA ARG A 198 26.59 10.04 10.23
C ARG A 198 27.51 11.16 9.77
N LEU A 199 28.80 10.88 9.61
CA LEU A 199 29.70 11.81 8.94
C LEU A 199 29.31 11.90 7.45
N GLU A 200 29.12 13.11 6.95
CA GLU A 200 28.93 13.38 5.52
C GLU A 200 30.28 13.43 4.83
N ASP A 201 31.08 14.41 5.23
CA ASP A 201 32.41 14.69 4.73
C ASP A 201 33.17 15.62 5.70
N ILE A 202 34.47 15.75 5.46
CA ILE A 202 35.36 16.63 6.22
C ILE A 202 35.96 17.63 5.25
N LYS A 203 35.68 18.91 5.48
CA LYS A 203 36.34 20.02 4.81
C LYS A 203 37.57 20.43 5.61
N TYR A 204 38.70 20.53 4.94
CA TYR A 204 39.93 20.96 5.58
C TYR A 204 40.14 22.44 5.35
N LEU A 205 40.43 23.15 6.41
CA LEU A 205 40.69 24.59 6.42
C LEU A 205 41.95 24.80 7.26
N HIS A 206 42.65 25.92 7.05
CA HIS A 206 43.81 26.25 7.87
C HIS A 206 43.55 27.49 8.71
N ASP A 207 43.76 27.35 10.01
CA ASP A 207 43.83 28.42 10.98
C ASP A 207 45.12 28.25 11.79
N PRO A 208 46.12 29.13 11.61
CA PRO A 208 47.40 29.03 12.33
C PRO A 208 47.25 29.29 13.83
N ALA A 209 46.15 29.90 14.28
CA ALA A 209 45.90 30.17 15.70
C ALA A 209 45.36 28.95 16.47
N LYS A 210 45.04 27.84 15.77
CA LYS A 210 44.42 26.67 16.35
C LYS A 210 45.27 25.42 16.17
N PRO A 211 45.12 24.41 17.06
CA PRO A 211 45.84 23.15 16.92
C PRO A 211 45.41 22.41 15.66
N GLU A 212 46.32 21.58 15.13
CA GLU A 212 46.04 20.70 13.99
C GLU A 212 45.02 19.62 14.40
N ASN A 213 44.19 19.18 13.44
CA ASN A 213 43.06 18.26 13.65
C ASN A 213 41.93 18.77 14.56
N ALA A 214 41.99 20.01 15.04
CA ALA A 214 40.88 20.62 15.76
C ALA A 214 39.72 20.97 14.81
N VAL A 215 38.50 20.78 15.28
CA VAL A 215 37.29 21.15 14.53
C VAL A 215 37.12 22.67 14.58
N LEU A 216 37.20 23.31 13.42
CA LEU A 216 36.98 24.74 13.23
C LEU A 216 35.49 25.10 13.13
N GLY A 217 34.68 24.16 12.65
CA GLY A 217 33.26 24.35 12.44
C GLY A 217 32.55 23.05 12.07
N GLN A 218 31.23 23.11 12.10
CA GLN A 218 30.36 21.97 11.83
C GLN A 218 29.11 22.43 11.07
N ALA A 219 28.47 21.49 10.36
CA ALA A 219 27.13 21.66 9.83
C ALA A 219 26.36 20.34 10.06
N PRO A 220 25.18 20.36 10.70
CA PRO A 220 24.45 21.52 11.25
C PRO A 220 25.17 22.23 12.41
N PRO A 221 24.88 23.52 12.68
CA PRO A 221 25.50 24.26 13.78
C PRO A 221 25.06 23.73 15.15
N ALA A 222 25.83 24.02 16.19
CA ALA A 222 25.52 23.65 17.56
C ALA A 222 24.11 24.14 17.97
N GLY A 223 23.38 23.32 18.73
CA GLY A 223 22.02 23.60 19.17
C GLY A 223 20.93 23.32 18.12
N TYR A 224 21.28 23.08 16.85
CA TYR A 224 20.31 22.72 15.80
C TYR A 224 19.62 21.39 16.10
N ARG A 225 18.33 21.24 15.78
CA ARG A 225 17.61 19.97 15.98
C ARG A 225 18.04 18.96 14.92
N VAL A 226 18.62 17.84 15.34
CA VAL A 226 19.05 16.74 14.48
C VAL A 226 18.30 15.46 14.82
N GLU A 227 18.06 14.65 13.80
CA GLU A 227 17.43 13.33 13.93
C GLU A 227 18.52 12.25 13.86
N GLU A 228 18.21 11.05 14.37
CA GLU A 228 19.08 9.88 14.21
C GLU A 228 19.45 9.66 12.73
N GLY A 229 20.73 9.36 12.47
CA GLY A 229 21.26 9.18 11.13
C GLY A 229 21.49 10.48 10.34
N LYS A 230 21.21 11.66 10.91
CA LYS A 230 21.49 12.94 10.25
C LYS A 230 22.97 13.05 9.90
N LYS A 231 23.21 13.52 8.67
CA LYS A 231 24.53 13.77 8.13
C LYS A 231 25.14 15.05 8.72
N VAL A 232 26.39 14.95 9.19
CA VAL A 232 27.18 16.03 9.79
C VAL A 232 28.45 16.21 8.97
N ARG A 233 28.70 17.45 8.56
CA ARG A 233 29.94 17.88 7.92
C ARG A 233 30.82 18.57 8.94
N LEU A 234 32.09 18.19 8.99
CA LEU A 234 33.08 18.83 9.86
C LEU A 234 34.03 19.70 9.04
N MET A 235 34.45 20.82 9.62
CA MET A 235 35.53 21.65 9.13
C MET A 235 36.70 21.48 10.08
N VAL A 236 37.80 20.91 9.61
CA VAL A 236 38.92 20.53 10.48
C VAL A 236 40.16 21.33 10.11
N ASN A 237 40.91 21.76 11.12
CA ASN A 237 42.12 22.52 10.96
C ASN A 237 43.25 21.64 10.43
N ARG A 238 43.81 22.00 9.29
CA ARG A 238 44.93 21.32 8.66
C ARG A 238 45.71 22.28 7.78
N LYS A 239 47.04 22.17 7.76
CA LYS A 239 47.91 23.05 6.97
C LYS A 239 47.60 22.95 5.46
N PRO A 240 47.55 24.07 4.71
CA PRO A 240 47.41 24.06 3.27
C PRO A 240 48.70 23.49 2.69
N GLY A 241 48.58 22.58 1.71
CA GLY A 241 49.75 21.89 1.15
C GLY A 241 50.03 20.50 1.74
N ALA A 242 49.30 20.06 2.76
CA ALA A 242 49.27 18.64 3.17
C ALA A 242 48.36 17.76 2.26
N ARG A 243 47.84 18.33 1.16
CA ARG A 243 46.87 17.71 0.24
C ARG A 243 47.08 18.12 -1.21
N GLN A 244 48.27 17.86 -1.75
CA GLN A 244 48.38 17.64 -3.20
C GLN A 244 49.15 16.36 -3.55
N ARG A 245 49.49 15.52 -2.56
CA ARG A 245 50.06 14.19 -2.79
C ARG A 245 49.41 13.04 -2.01
N ASP A 246 48.63 13.29 -0.95
CA ASP A 246 48.29 12.22 0.01
C ASP A 246 46.78 11.94 0.21
N ALA A 247 45.88 12.38 -0.67
CA ALA A 247 44.44 12.44 -0.34
C ALA A 247 43.41 11.83 -1.29
N GLU A 248 43.74 11.25 -2.43
CA GLU A 248 42.72 10.59 -3.27
C GLU A 248 43.13 9.17 -3.66
N GLU A 249 42.16 8.26 -3.54
CA GLU A 249 42.14 6.90 -4.09
C GLU A 249 43.01 5.80 -3.46
N ASN A 250 42.82 5.43 -2.18
CA ASN A 250 42.92 4.04 -1.67
C ASN A 250 43.26 4.01 -0.15
N ARG A 251 42.34 3.49 0.67
CA ARG A 251 42.57 3.20 2.10
C ARG A 251 41.94 1.84 2.42
N VAL A 252 42.68 0.95 3.07
CA VAL A 252 42.20 -0.37 3.49
C VAL A 252 41.99 -0.40 5.00
N LEU A 253 40.87 -0.98 5.42
CA LEU A 253 40.57 -1.21 6.82
C LEU A 253 41.25 -2.50 7.27
N PHE A 254 42.20 -2.39 8.19
CA PHE A 254 42.76 -3.54 8.89
C PHE A 254 41.88 -3.83 10.12
N SER A 255 41.44 -5.09 10.24
CA SER A 255 40.73 -5.55 11.43
C SER A 255 41.34 -6.84 11.96
N TYR A 256 41.35 -6.95 13.29
CA TYR A 256 41.82 -8.14 13.99
C TYR A 256 40.99 -8.37 15.25
N ARG A 257 40.50 -9.60 15.44
CA ARG A 257 39.82 -10.01 16.67
C ARG A 257 40.84 -10.71 17.57
N VAL A 258 40.96 -10.24 18.81
CA VAL A 258 41.83 -10.86 19.83
C VAL A 258 41.30 -12.26 20.14
N ALA A 259 42.20 -13.23 20.19
CA ALA A 259 41.85 -14.63 20.42
C ALA A 259 41.05 -14.81 21.73
N PRO A 260 40.07 -15.73 21.76
CA PRO A 260 39.31 -16.02 22.97
C PRO A 260 40.23 -16.56 24.06
N GLY A 261 39.96 -16.18 25.32
CA GLY A 261 40.80 -16.51 26.45
C GLY A 261 40.34 -15.81 27.74
N PHE A 262 41.10 -16.01 28.83
CA PHE A 262 40.79 -15.43 30.14
C PHE A 262 41.64 -14.20 30.49
N LEU A 263 42.89 -14.15 30.01
CA LEU A 263 43.83 -13.09 30.34
C LEU A 263 43.86 -12.02 29.23
N LYS A 264 44.09 -10.76 29.65
CA LYS A 264 44.39 -9.69 28.68
C LYS A 264 45.67 -10.04 27.94
N GLN A 265 45.67 -9.78 26.64
CA GLN A 265 46.81 -10.07 25.77
C GLN A 265 47.43 -8.76 25.33
N HIS A 266 48.77 -8.72 25.31
CA HIS A 266 49.50 -7.55 24.84
C HIS A 266 49.45 -7.54 23.32
N ILE A 267 48.76 -6.57 22.75
CA ILE A 267 48.63 -6.40 21.30
C ILE A 267 49.46 -5.20 20.90
N ARG A 268 50.41 -5.42 19.98
CA ARG A 268 51.18 -4.36 19.35
C ARG A 268 50.92 -4.39 17.85
N LEU A 269 50.44 -3.28 17.30
CA LEU A 269 50.24 -3.09 15.87
C LEU A 269 51.24 -2.06 15.39
N GLU A 270 52.08 -2.48 14.46
CA GLU A 270 53.13 -1.65 13.89
C GLU A 270 52.98 -1.60 12.39
N MET A 271 53.32 -0.45 11.80
CA MET A 271 53.36 -0.26 10.37
C MET A 271 54.76 0.21 10.00
N ASN A 272 55.42 -0.56 9.14
CA ASN A 272 56.67 -0.12 8.53
C ASN A 272 56.36 0.55 7.20
N CYS A 273 56.68 1.83 7.10
CA CYS A 273 56.45 2.66 5.93
C CYS A 273 57.70 3.48 5.63
N PHE A 274 58.20 3.40 4.38
CA PHE A 274 59.36 4.18 3.93
C PHE A 274 60.60 4.06 4.84
N GLY A 275 60.85 2.86 5.40
CA GLY A 275 61.99 2.59 6.28
C GLY A 275 61.84 3.12 7.72
N THR A 276 60.66 3.66 8.07
CA THR A 276 60.32 4.10 9.43
C THR A 276 59.24 3.19 10.00
N GLN A 277 59.44 2.71 11.21
CA GLN A 277 58.49 1.89 11.96
C GLN A 277 57.61 2.80 12.82
N LEU A 278 56.29 2.75 12.60
CA LEU A 278 55.30 3.50 13.34
C LEU A 278 54.44 2.53 14.16
N THR A 279 54.39 2.72 15.46
CA THR A 279 53.48 1.98 16.34
C THR A 279 52.08 2.60 16.26
N ILE A 280 51.14 1.87 15.66
CA ILE A 280 49.73 2.27 15.54
C ILE A 280 48.99 2.01 16.85
N TYR A 281 49.31 0.89 17.52
CA TYR A 281 48.71 0.50 18.80
C TYR A 281 49.71 -0.31 19.61
N ASP A 282 49.79 -0.07 20.91
CA ASP A 282 50.57 -0.91 21.83
C ASP A 282 49.88 -0.96 23.20
N GLY A 283 49.39 -2.12 23.61
CA GLY A 283 48.72 -2.24 24.91
C GLY A 283 47.97 -3.54 25.15
N LEU A 284 47.44 -3.68 26.37
CA LEU A 284 46.70 -4.86 26.81
C LEU A 284 45.23 -4.80 26.35
N MET A 285 44.83 -5.72 25.48
CA MET A 285 43.44 -5.89 25.05
C MET A 285 42.76 -7.08 25.73
N LYS A 286 41.45 -6.97 25.93
CA LYS A 286 40.64 -8.08 26.42
C LYS A 286 40.41 -9.11 25.29
N PRO A 287 40.29 -10.40 25.62
CA PRO A 287 39.86 -11.43 24.67
C PRO A 287 38.55 -11.06 23.96
N ASP A 288 38.36 -11.54 22.73
CA ASP A 288 37.20 -11.28 21.86
C ASP A 288 36.94 -9.80 21.48
N THR A 289 37.87 -8.90 21.79
CA THR A 289 37.78 -7.50 21.38
C THR A 289 38.26 -7.35 19.93
N LEU A 290 37.58 -6.52 19.13
CA LEU A 290 38.08 -6.13 17.81
C LEU A 290 39.01 -4.92 17.93
N LEU A 291 40.14 -5.02 17.22
CA LEU A 291 41.02 -3.92 16.89
C LEU A 291 40.74 -3.50 15.45
N TRP A 292 40.51 -2.20 15.23
CA TRP A 292 40.40 -1.60 13.90
C TRP A 292 41.51 -0.57 13.72
N ALA A 293 42.17 -0.62 12.57
CA ALA A 293 43.14 0.38 12.17
C ALA A 293 42.92 0.74 10.70
N VAL A 294 43.00 2.03 10.39
CA VAL A 294 42.88 2.51 9.00
C VAL A 294 44.29 2.62 8.43
N ILE A 295 44.58 1.79 7.43
CA ILE A 295 45.89 1.76 6.78
C ILE A 295 45.80 2.53 5.45
N PRO A 296 46.67 3.52 5.21
CA PRO A 296 46.74 4.17 3.92
C PRO A 296 47.30 3.18 2.87
N GLN A 297 46.58 2.89 1.77
CA GLN A 297 47.05 1.92 0.76
C GLN A 297 48.21 2.45 -0.08
N HIS A 298 48.43 3.77 -0.12
CA HIS A 298 49.51 4.41 -0.91
C HIS A 298 50.90 4.28 -0.31
N VAL A 299 50.97 3.69 0.87
CA VAL A 299 52.19 3.51 1.62
C VAL A 299 52.67 2.09 1.36
N ARG A 300 53.71 1.94 0.52
CA ARG A 300 54.41 0.65 0.41
C ARG A 300 54.97 0.31 1.78
N GLY A 301 54.38 -0.70 2.37
CA GLY A 301 54.61 -0.97 3.77
C GLY A 301 54.03 -2.29 4.21
N ALA A 302 54.50 -2.75 5.35
CA ALA A 302 54.00 -3.94 5.98
C ALA A 302 53.43 -3.56 7.34
N VAL A 303 52.21 -4.03 7.59
CA VAL A 303 51.59 -3.97 8.90
C VAL A 303 51.88 -5.28 9.61
N PHE A 304 52.38 -5.19 10.83
CA PHE A 304 52.73 -6.31 11.69
C PHE A 304 51.89 -6.21 12.96
N LEU A 305 51.14 -7.26 13.24
CA LEU A 305 50.41 -7.41 14.50
C LEU A 305 51.09 -8.48 15.34
N TYR A 306 51.57 -8.05 16.50
CA TYR A 306 52.15 -8.91 17.52
C TYR A 306 51.14 -9.14 18.64
N ARG A 307 51.15 -10.36 19.16
CA ARG A 307 50.42 -10.76 20.35
C ARG A 307 51.42 -11.36 21.33
N ASN A 308 51.58 -10.74 22.50
CA ASN A 308 52.57 -11.12 23.50
C ASN A 308 53.98 -11.23 22.89
N ASP A 309 54.35 -10.23 22.08
CA ASP A 309 55.63 -10.12 21.35
C ASP A 309 55.87 -11.20 20.27
N GLU A 310 54.88 -12.05 19.97
CA GLU A 310 54.90 -12.97 18.83
C GLU A 310 54.11 -12.41 17.64
N LEU A 311 54.70 -12.45 16.43
CA LEU A 311 54.01 -12.02 15.21
C LEU A 311 52.87 -12.99 14.88
N VAL A 312 51.63 -12.51 14.85
CA VAL A 312 50.44 -13.35 14.58
C VAL A 312 49.75 -13.02 13.26
N LYS A 313 49.93 -11.80 12.75
CA LYS A 313 49.36 -11.40 11.46
C LYS A 313 50.24 -10.35 10.81
N SER A 314 50.53 -10.52 9.53
CA SER A 314 51.19 -9.51 8.72
C SER A 314 50.44 -9.31 7.41
N GLU A 315 50.20 -8.07 7.03
CA GLU A 315 49.62 -7.72 5.74
C GLU A 315 50.56 -6.73 5.05
N ILE A 316 50.92 -7.07 3.81
CA ILE A 316 51.76 -6.22 2.95
C ILE A 316 50.83 -5.43 2.05
N TYR A 317 51.04 -4.12 2.04
CA TYR A 317 50.32 -3.19 1.17
C TYR A 317 51.31 -2.67 0.12
N HIS A 318 50.95 -2.86 -1.15
CA HIS A 318 51.78 -2.59 -2.34
C HIS A 318 51.36 -1.32 -3.07
#